data_AF-A0ABC8KHK9-F1
#
_entry.id   AF-A0ABC8KHK9-F1
#
_cell.length_a   1.000
_cell.length_b   1.000
_cell.length_c   1.000
_cell.angle_alpha   90.00
_cell.angle_beta   90.00
_cell.angle_gamma   90.00
#
_symmetry.space_group_name_H-M   'P 1'
#
loop_
_entity.id
_entity.type
_entity.pdbx_description
1 polymer ?
#
loop_
_entity_poly.entity_id
_entity_poly.type
_entity_poly.pdbx_seq_one_letter_code
_entity_poly.pdbx_strand_id
1 'polypeptide(L)'
;MAGNKDLKMKAPKKEYKGETLKEAYERDMFETMQRYWAMLLMFRDQNKSIEARHQEELNKVHIAAKLEFLEECEGLFSMYHEKKKTEFELVLIESKLEDVKVPTIDWFKLGEPMMYE
;
A
#
# COMPACT_ATOMS: atom_id res chain seq x y z
N MET A 1 -50.07 -41.43 29.83
CA MET A 1 -48.99 -41.86 30.75
C MET A 1 -47.72 -42.07 29.95
N ALA A 2 -46.58 -41.54 30.46
CA ALA A 2 -45.16 -41.83 30.19
C ALA A 2 -44.71 -42.02 28.72
N GLY A 3 -43.80 -41.22 28.16
CA GLY A 3 -42.35 -41.16 28.49
C GLY A 3 -41.63 -42.17 27.58
N ASN A 4 -40.63 -41.88 26.75
CA ASN A 4 -39.58 -40.87 26.78
C ASN A 4 -39.15 -40.52 25.35
N LYS A 5 -38.75 -39.26 25.16
CA LYS A 5 -38.00 -38.78 24.00
C LYS A 5 -36.56 -39.25 24.14
N ASP A 6 -36.15 -40.27 23.40
CA ASP A 6 -34.72 -40.55 23.20
C ASP A 6 -34.12 -39.53 22.24
N LEU A 7 -33.96 -38.30 22.75
CA LEU A 7 -33.04 -37.31 22.22
C LEU A 7 -31.64 -37.90 22.39
N LYS A 8 -31.15 -38.54 21.34
CA LYS A 8 -29.77 -38.99 21.22
C LYS A 8 -28.87 -37.84 21.66
N MET A 9 -28.21 -38.05 22.80
CA MET A 9 -27.35 -37.07 23.44
C MET A 9 -26.32 -36.58 22.43
N LYS A 10 -26.28 -35.26 22.20
CA LYS A 10 -25.12 -34.64 21.55
C LYS A 10 -23.89 -35.02 22.38
N ALA A 11 -22.82 -35.43 21.70
CA ALA A 11 -21.55 -35.77 22.33
C ALA A 11 -21.15 -34.69 23.36
N PRO A 12 -20.49 -35.07 24.48
CA PRO A 12 -20.14 -34.12 25.51
C PRO A 12 -19.32 -33.00 24.87
N LYS A 13 -19.73 -31.74 25.11
CA LYS A 13 -18.87 -30.59 24.80
C LYS A 13 -17.52 -30.90 25.43
N LYS A 14 -16.46 -31.00 24.62
CA LYS A 14 -15.11 -31.02 25.14
C LYS A 14 -14.97 -29.73 25.94
N GLU A 15 -14.90 -29.84 27.25
CA GLU A 15 -14.44 -28.75 28.12
C GLU A 15 -12.98 -28.50 27.74
N TYR A 16 -12.78 -27.61 26.78
CA TYR A 16 -11.59 -26.77 26.84
C TYR A 16 -11.67 -26.10 28.20
N LYS A 17 -10.68 -26.33 29.06
CA LYS A 17 -10.43 -25.48 30.24
C LYS A 17 -10.21 -24.07 29.66
N GLY A 18 -11.32 -23.39 29.54
CA GLY A 18 -11.51 -22.32 28.58
C GLY A 18 -11.32 -21.00 29.27
N GLU A 19 -10.70 -20.09 28.56
CA GLU A 19 -10.89 -18.68 28.80
C GLU A 19 -12.33 -18.38 29.17
N THR A 20 -12.51 -17.51 30.16
CA THR A 20 -13.84 -16.99 30.43
C THR A 20 -14.38 -16.34 29.14
N LEU A 21 -15.70 -16.33 28.94
CA LEU A 21 -16.32 -15.65 27.78
C LEU A 21 -15.82 -14.21 27.62
N LYS A 22 -15.45 -13.59 28.75
CA LYS A 22 -14.85 -12.26 28.81
C LYS A 22 -13.45 -12.23 28.22
N GLU A 23 -12.57 -13.15 28.62
CA GLU A 23 -11.19 -13.25 28.10
C GLU A 23 -11.18 -13.54 26.59
N ALA A 24 -12.04 -14.45 26.11
CA ALA A 24 -12.16 -14.74 24.68
C ALA A 24 -12.63 -13.51 23.89
N TYR A 25 -13.61 -12.76 24.42
CA TYR A 25 -14.08 -11.52 23.80
C TYR A 25 -12.99 -10.42 23.77
N GLU A 26 -12.27 -10.22 24.88
CA GLU A 26 -11.18 -9.25 24.96
C GLU A 26 -10.04 -9.58 23.99
N ARG A 27 -9.72 -10.87 23.83
CA ARG A 27 -8.74 -11.34 22.84
C ARG A 27 -9.19 -11.06 21.42
N ASP A 28 -10.39 -11.49 21.04
CA ASP A 28 -10.92 -11.27 19.68
C ASP A 28 -10.95 -9.78 19.32
N MET A 29 -11.34 -8.93 20.28
CA MET A 29 -11.32 -7.48 20.11
C MET A 29 -9.91 -6.96 19.84
N PHE A 30 -8.94 -7.40 20.63
CA PHE A 30 -7.55 -6.98 20.49
C PHE A 30 -6.93 -7.45 19.18
N GLU A 31 -7.15 -8.71 18.79
CA GLU A 31 -6.69 -9.27 17.51
C GLU A 31 -7.29 -8.53 16.32
N THR A 32 -8.59 -8.24 16.38
CA THR A 32 -9.30 -7.45 15.36
C THR A 32 -8.70 -6.04 15.25
N MET A 33 -8.48 -5.38 16.39
CA MET A 33 -7.85 -4.07 16.43
C MET A 33 -6.46 -4.13 15.79
N GLN A 34 -5.60 -5.06 16.20
CA GLN A 34 -4.26 -5.21 15.65
C GLN A 34 -4.26 -5.42 14.13
N ARG A 35 -5.19 -6.24 13.62
CA ARG A 35 -5.37 -6.46 12.18
C ARG A 35 -5.67 -5.15 11.44
N TYR A 36 -6.63 -4.36 11.92
CA TYR A 36 -6.96 -3.06 11.31
C TYR A 36 -5.79 -2.07 11.39
N TRP A 37 -5.07 -2.02 12.51
CA TRP A 37 -3.87 -1.20 12.63
C TRP A 37 -2.81 -1.58 11.60
N ALA A 38 -2.55 -2.88 11.40
CA ALA A 38 -1.61 -3.35 10.39
C ALA A 38 -2.03 -2.93 8.98
N MET A 39 -3.32 -3.04 8.63
CA MET A 39 -3.85 -2.62 7.33
C MET A 39 -3.72 -1.12 7.11
N LEU A 40 -4.02 -0.29 8.11
CA LEU A 40 -3.85 1.17 8.04
C LEU A 40 -2.39 1.56 7.85
N LEU A 41 -1.46 0.86 8.51
CA LEU A 41 -0.03 1.08 8.33
C LEU A 41 0.41 0.73 6.91
N MET A 42 0.01 -0.43 6.39
CA MET A 42 0.31 -0.82 5.01
C MET A 42 -0.23 0.22 4.01
N PHE A 43 -1.48 0.64 4.16
CA PHE A 43 -2.10 1.63 3.28
C PHE A 43 -1.37 2.97 3.31
N ARG A 44 -1.03 3.45 4.51
CA ARG A 44 -0.26 4.68 4.68
C ARG A 44 1.10 4.59 4.00
N ASP A 45 1.80 3.46 4.16
CA ASP A 45 3.13 3.29 3.58
C ASP A 45 3.06 3.16 2.05
N GLN A 46 2.02 2.51 1.51
CA GLN A 46 1.72 2.52 0.07
C GLN A 46 1.48 3.94 -0.45
N ASN A 47 0.65 4.74 0.22
CA ASN A 47 0.37 6.12 -0.19
C ASN A 47 1.64 6.98 -0.19
N LYS A 48 2.50 6.84 0.82
CA LYS A 48 3.81 7.54 0.83
C LYS A 48 4.68 7.16 -0.36
N SER A 49 4.70 5.88 -0.74
CA SER A 49 5.43 5.44 -1.94
C SER A 49 4.82 5.99 -3.22
N ILE A 50 3.49 6.07 -3.32
CA ILE A 50 2.79 6.70 -4.46
C ILE A 50 3.14 8.18 -4.55
N GLU A 51 3.06 8.92 -3.44
CA GLU A 51 3.42 10.34 -3.37
C GLU A 51 4.89 10.57 -3.77
N ALA A 52 5.81 9.74 -3.26
CA ALA A 52 7.22 9.82 -3.62
C ALA A 52 7.44 9.59 -5.12
N ARG A 53 6.79 8.58 -5.70
CA ARG A 53 6.84 8.32 -7.14
C ARG A 53 6.27 9.50 -7.94
N HIS A 54 5.11 9.99 -7.54
CA HIS A 54 4.45 11.11 -8.21
C HIS A 54 5.33 12.38 -8.19
N GLN A 55 6.00 12.66 -7.08
CA GLN A 55 6.92 13.79 -6.98
C GLN A 55 8.08 13.67 -7.97
N GLU A 56 8.67 12.48 -8.12
CA GLU A 56 9.73 12.26 -9.11
C GLU A 56 9.20 12.31 -10.56
N GLU A 57 7.95 11.88 -10.81
CA GLU A 57 7.30 12.02 -12.12
C GLU A 57 7.10 13.50 -12.47
N LEU A 58 6.68 14.34 -11.51
CA LEU A 58 6.60 15.79 -11.70
C LEU A 58 7.98 16.42 -11.98
N ASN A 59 9.02 15.97 -11.26
CA ASN A 59 10.38 16.44 -11.53
C ASN A 59 10.81 16.09 -12.97
N LYS A 60 10.51 14.87 -13.45
CA LYS A 60 10.78 14.45 -14.83
C LYS A 60 10.10 15.37 -15.84
N VAL A 61 8.82 15.65 -15.65
CA VAL A 61 8.06 16.56 -16.54
C VAL A 61 8.66 17.96 -16.55
N HIS A 62 9.06 18.47 -15.38
CA HIS A 62 9.68 19.79 -15.29
C HIS A 62 11.03 19.85 -16.03
N ILE A 63 11.89 18.84 -15.88
CA ILE A 63 13.17 18.77 -16.57
C ILE A 63 12.99 18.62 -18.09
N ALA A 64 12.03 17.79 -18.52
CA ALA A 64 11.69 17.65 -19.94
C ALA A 64 11.24 18.98 -20.55
N ALA A 65 10.35 19.71 -19.88
CA ALA A 65 9.93 21.03 -20.32
C ALA A 65 11.09 22.04 -20.36
N LYS A 66 12.04 21.96 -19.42
CA LYS A 66 13.25 22.78 -19.45
C LYS A 66 14.12 22.46 -20.66
N LEU A 67 14.24 21.19 -21.05
CA LEU A 67 14.97 20.78 -22.25
C LEU A 67 14.31 21.33 -23.51
N GLU A 68 12.99 21.17 -23.66
CA GLU A 68 12.24 21.72 -24.81
C GLU A 68 12.48 23.23 -24.95
N PHE A 69 12.41 23.97 -23.85
CA PHE A 69 12.71 25.41 -23.85
C PHE A 69 14.16 25.73 -24.28
N LEU A 70 15.13 24.93 -23.82
CA LEU A 70 16.54 25.12 -24.21
C LEU A 70 16.77 24.81 -25.69
N GLU A 71 16.03 23.86 -26.27
CA GLU A 71 16.06 23.56 -27.70
C GLU A 71 15.50 24.70 -28.55
N GLU A 72 14.39 25.31 -28.11
CA GLU A 72 13.85 26.51 -28.75
C GLU A 72 14.84 27.68 -28.71
N CYS A 73 15.59 27.81 -27.60
CA CYS A 73 16.57 28.88 -27.41
C CYS A 73 17.92 28.63 -28.11
N GLU A 74 18.24 27.39 -28.48
CA GLU A 74 19.54 27.01 -29.09
C GLU A 74 19.77 27.73 -30.44
N GLY A 75 18.70 28.11 -31.14
CA GLY A 75 18.77 28.94 -32.35
C GLY A 75 19.12 30.42 -32.09
N LEU A 76 18.98 30.90 -30.85
CA LEU A 76 19.20 32.29 -30.45
C LEU A 76 20.51 32.47 -29.66
N PHE A 77 20.88 31.49 -28.83
CA PHE A 77 22.07 31.51 -27.99
C PHE A 77 22.74 30.13 -27.92
N SER A 78 24.06 30.08 -27.75
CA SER A 78 24.77 28.82 -27.50
C SER A 78 24.48 28.31 -26.08
N MET A 79 23.53 27.39 -25.97
CA MET A 79 23.09 26.79 -24.70
C MET A 79 23.58 25.35 -24.49
N TYR A 80 24.53 24.88 -25.31
CA TYR A 80 24.99 23.49 -25.36
C TYR A 80 25.33 22.89 -23.98
N HIS A 81 26.08 23.63 -23.15
CA HIS A 81 26.46 23.15 -21.83
C HIS A 81 25.27 22.97 -20.88
N GLU A 82 24.31 23.90 -20.92
CA GLU A 82 23.13 23.83 -20.06
C GLU A 82 22.19 22.73 -20.53
N LYS A 83 21.99 22.59 -21.83
CA LYS A 83 21.23 21.49 -22.44
C LYS A 83 21.79 20.12 -22.02
N LYS A 84 23.10 19.90 -22.23
CA LYS A 84 23.77 18.64 -21.88
C LYS A 84 23.67 18.33 -20.39
N LYS A 85 23.77 19.36 -19.52
CA LYS A 85 23.57 19.19 -18.08
C LYS A 85 22.15 18.73 -17.77
N THR A 86 21.15 19.35 -18.37
CA THR A 86 19.74 19.02 -18.14
C THR A 86 19.37 17.64 -18.72
N GLU A 87 20.00 17.19 -19.80
CA GLU A 87 19.89 15.81 -20.31
C GLU A 87 20.40 14.77 -19.28
N PHE A 88 21.55 15.03 -18.66
CA PHE A 88 22.06 14.16 -17.59
C PHE A 88 21.15 14.15 -16.36
N GLU A 89 20.58 15.31 -15.99
CA GLU A 89 19.61 15.40 -14.90
C GLU A 89 18.35 14.59 -15.21
N LEU A 90 17.88 14.58 -16.47
CA LEU A 90 16.74 13.77 -16.89
C LEU A 90 17.01 12.28 -16.70
N VAL A 91 18.16 11.79 -17.18
CA VAL A 91 18.55 10.37 -17.03
C VAL A 91 18.63 9.97 -15.56
N LEU A 92 19.16 10.85 -14.70
CA LEU A 92 19.24 10.60 -13.26
C LEU A 92 17.85 10.51 -12.60
N ILE A 93 16.88 11.31 -13.04
CA ILE A 93 15.50 11.22 -12.55
C ILE A 93 14.84 9.94 -13.04
N GLU A 94 15.05 9.57 -14.31
CA GLU A 94 14.53 8.32 -14.85
C GLU A 94 15.05 7.11 -14.07
N SER A 95 16.35 7.08 -13.75
CA SER A 95 16.89 6.00 -12.91
C SER A 95 16.28 5.98 -11.50
N LYS A 96 16.10 7.16 -10.88
CA LYS A 96 15.42 7.25 -9.58
C LYS A 96 13.99 6.73 -9.65
N LEU A 97 13.24 7.06 -10.70
CA LEU A 97 11.88 6.60 -10.90
C LEU A 97 11.78 5.08 -11.03
N GLU A 98 12.74 4.45 -11.71
CA GLU A 98 12.84 2.99 -11.78
C GLU A 98 13.08 2.36 -10.41
N ASP A 99 13.83 3.04 -9.53
CA ASP A 99 14.12 2.58 -8.17
C ASP A 99 12.94 2.75 -7.20
N VAL A 100 11.98 3.66 -7.47
CA VAL A 100 10.82 3.88 -6.58
C VAL A 100 9.84 2.71 -6.68
N LYS A 101 9.95 1.78 -5.73
CA LYS A 101 9.00 0.69 -5.55
C LYS A 101 7.74 1.19 -4.86
N VAL A 102 6.60 1.03 -5.53
CA VAL A 102 5.28 1.21 -4.93
C VAL A 102 4.74 -0.17 -4.54
N PRO A 103 4.66 -0.49 -3.25
CA PRO A 103 4.12 -1.77 -2.81
C PRO A 103 2.63 -1.84 -3.17
N THR A 104 2.19 -2.95 -3.76
CA THR A 104 0.78 -3.22 -4.04
C THR A 104 0.22 -4.09 -2.92
N ILE A 105 -0.81 -3.59 -2.24
CA ILE A 105 -1.51 -4.35 -1.20
C ILE A 105 -2.50 -5.31 -1.87
N ASP A 106 -2.41 -6.59 -1.53
CA ASP A 106 -3.35 -7.62 -1.97
C ASP A 106 -4.55 -7.66 -1.00
N TRP A 107 -5.51 -6.78 -1.25
CA TRP A 107 -6.72 -6.65 -0.44
C TRP A 107 -7.59 -7.92 -0.42
N PHE A 108 -7.53 -8.73 -1.49
CA PHE A 108 -8.21 -10.02 -1.56
C PHE A 108 -7.63 -11.03 -0.55
N LYS A 109 -6.31 -11.14 -0.46
CA LYS A 109 -5.66 -11.99 0.55
C LYS A 109 -5.90 -11.51 1.97
N LEU A 110 -6.10 -10.20 2.15
CA LEU A 110 -6.44 -9.61 3.44
C LEU A 110 -7.94 -9.74 3.80
N GLY A 111 -8.77 -10.32 2.92
CA GLY A 111 -10.20 -10.49 3.15
C GLY A 111 -11.01 -9.20 3.09
N GLU A 112 -10.45 -8.15 2.49
CA GLU A 112 -11.05 -6.81 2.36
C GLU A 112 -11.19 -6.41 0.87
N PRO A 113 -11.84 -7.22 0.02
CA PRO A 113 -11.85 -7.01 -1.43
C PRO A 113 -12.47 -5.68 -1.88
N MET A 114 -13.31 -5.07 -1.04
CA MET A 114 -13.92 -3.76 -1.28
C MET A 114 -12.93 -2.59 -1.26
N MET A 115 -11.70 -2.80 -0.80
CA MET A 115 -10.63 -1.80 -0.80
C MET A 115 -9.88 -1.71 -2.14
N TYR A 116 -10.29 -2.47 -3.16
CA TYR A 116 -9.63 -2.57 -4.46
C TYR A 116 -10.11 -1.55 -5.51
N GLU A 117 -11.01 -0.62 -5.15
CA GLU A 117 -11.57 0.39 -6.08
C GLU A 117 -10.65 1.60 -6.32
#